data_AF-A0A1Q9E744-F1
#
_entry.id   AF-A0A1Q9E744-F1
#
_cell.length_a   1.000
_cell.length_b   1.000
_cell.length_c   1.000
_cell.angle_alpha   90.00
_cell.angle_beta   90.00
_cell.angle_gamma   90.00
#
_symmetry.space_group_name_H-M   'P 1'
#
loop_
_entity.id
_entity.type
_entity.pdbx_description
1 polymer ?
#
loop_
_entity_poly.entity_id
_entity_poly.type
_entity_poly.pdbx_seq_one_letter_code
_entity_poly.pdbx_strand_id
1 'polypeptide(L)'
;MLGSSERRGDMKRAVAVLTHLSIFPRVAPSPSWRVLLAAAAVLLLWRSCGTRAALAARAILQEAAGRRSQVGGALEQRLDDLLMSREARNSSMQQSHRQRAPAATAAVPVFSSRGLSEQVVLAFALGQVVLSSGCLLRVASALLLERHVPMSDVFGKPLQQLGAMMGDPPNKREEKKKKKGSGEGKRKSVSKRDTSAFNPRSEAEVREVVERWKEYVHPRAREFFEKPEQLEEVLTQLAKGTDKTDDPILGPDEKCVYWYGDVTKDDLQAAIRMIKPKEEVESVTYVNRVLAFIFATDDSFEKLMALPKEPFKMSCGDQLCVHLAHISLAVS
;
A
#
# COMPACT_ATOMS: atom_id res chain seq x y z
N MET A 1 -8.68 7.87 12.13
CA MET A 1 -9.95 7.13 11.90
C MET A 1 -9.93 6.65 10.46
N LEU A 2 -9.94 5.35 10.20
CA LEU A 2 -9.86 4.83 8.82
C LEU A 2 -11.08 5.22 7.98
N GLY A 3 -10.88 5.46 6.68
CA GLY A 3 -11.91 5.90 5.75
C GLY A 3 -12.99 4.84 5.49
N SER A 4 -14.20 5.27 5.12
CA SER A 4 -15.35 4.37 4.89
C SER A 4 -15.18 3.42 3.69
N SER A 5 -14.22 3.67 2.80
CA SER A 5 -13.86 2.80 1.67
C SER A 5 -12.91 1.67 2.10
N GLU A 6 -11.85 1.98 2.86
CA GLU A 6 -10.93 1.02 3.47
C GLU A 6 -11.66 0.04 4.40
N ARG A 7 -12.56 0.57 5.23
CA ARG A 7 -13.44 -0.25 6.10
C ARG A 7 -14.29 -1.24 5.32
N ARG A 8 -14.62 -0.94 4.06
CA ARG A 8 -15.43 -1.81 3.19
C ARG A 8 -14.58 -2.88 2.49
N GLY A 9 -13.32 -2.58 2.21
CA GLY A 9 -12.34 -3.52 1.66
C GLY A 9 -11.93 -4.60 2.66
N ASP A 10 -11.61 -4.19 3.90
CA ASP A 10 -11.22 -5.11 4.96
C ASP A 10 -12.37 -6.03 5.38
N MET A 11 -13.60 -5.51 5.38
CA MET A 11 -14.78 -6.33 5.68
C MET A 11 -15.04 -7.37 4.59
N LYS A 12 -14.81 -7.05 3.30
CA LYS A 12 -14.91 -8.03 2.21
C LYS A 12 -13.81 -9.10 2.28
N ARG A 13 -12.58 -8.72 2.64
CA ARG A 13 -11.46 -9.67 2.84
C ARG A 13 -11.70 -10.57 4.05
N ALA A 14 -12.17 -10.01 5.17
CA ALA A 14 -12.55 -10.77 6.36
C ALA A 14 -13.71 -11.74 6.07
N VAL A 15 -14.74 -11.29 5.34
CA VAL A 15 -15.84 -12.14 4.91
C VAL A 15 -15.32 -13.24 3.97
N ALA A 16 -14.45 -12.95 3.00
CA ALA A 16 -13.86 -13.97 2.13
C ALA A 16 -13.06 -15.02 2.91
N VAL A 17 -12.26 -14.61 3.91
CA VAL A 17 -11.58 -15.54 4.82
C VAL A 17 -12.57 -16.39 5.59
N LEU A 18 -13.68 -15.81 6.08
CA LEU A 18 -14.75 -16.54 6.75
C LEU A 18 -15.52 -17.50 5.82
N THR A 19 -15.73 -17.13 4.55
CA THR A 19 -16.33 -18.03 3.55
C THR A 19 -15.38 -19.18 3.22
N HIS A 20 -14.07 -18.95 3.17
CA HIS A 20 -13.10 -20.04 3.06
C HIS A 20 -13.04 -20.90 4.33
N LEU A 21 -13.27 -20.33 5.51
CA LEU A 21 -13.42 -21.09 6.75
C LEU A 21 -14.69 -21.97 6.76
N SER A 22 -15.71 -21.66 5.98
CA SER A 22 -16.88 -22.55 5.78
C SER A 22 -16.55 -23.84 5.00
N ILE A 23 -15.37 -23.92 4.36
CA ILE A 23 -14.84 -25.12 3.68
C ILE A 23 -14.07 -26.04 4.64
N PHE A 24 -13.60 -25.50 5.78
CA PHE A 24 -12.85 -26.26 6.80
C PHE A 24 -13.58 -27.47 7.44
N PRO A 25 -14.93 -27.56 7.50
CA PRO A 25 -15.59 -28.76 8.01
C PRO A 25 -15.23 -30.04 7.25
N ARG A 26 -14.70 -29.94 6.02
CA ARG A 26 -14.28 -31.10 5.23
C ARG A 26 -12.83 -31.52 5.40
N VAL A 27 -11.97 -30.66 5.98
CA VAL A 27 -10.51 -30.87 6.04
C VAL A 27 -10.04 -31.18 7.47
N ALA A 28 -10.77 -30.72 8.49
CA ALA A 28 -10.39 -30.98 9.88
C ALA A 28 -10.83 -32.39 10.34
N PRO A 29 -9.90 -33.25 10.80
CA PRO A 29 -10.16 -34.65 11.09
C PRO A 29 -11.01 -34.89 12.35
N SER A 30 -11.18 -33.90 13.23
CA SER A 30 -12.03 -34.01 14.41
C SER A 30 -12.79 -32.71 14.74
N PRO A 31 -13.89 -32.79 15.49
CA PRO A 31 -14.65 -31.62 15.96
C PRO A 31 -13.79 -30.61 16.74
N SER A 32 -12.83 -31.10 17.54
CA SER A 32 -11.94 -30.25 18.34
C SER A 32 -11.01 -29.38 17.47
N TRP A 33 -10.54 -29.91 16.33
CA TRP A 33 -9.75 -29.15 15.37
C TRP A 33 -10.53 -28.01 14.71
N ARG A 34 -11.83 -28.22 14.46
CA ARG A 34 -12.70 -27.17 13.89
C ARG A 34 -12.86 -26.01 14.86
N VAL A 35 -13.03 -26.30 16.15
CA VAL A 35 -13.16 -25.27 17.20
C VAL A 35 -11.85 -24.49 17.37
N LEU A 36 -10.70 -25.17 17.35
CA LEU A 36 -9.38 -24.51 17.45
C LEU A 36 -9.10 -23.59 16.25
N LEU A 37 -9.38 -24.04 15.03
CA LEU A 37 -9.16 -23.24 13.82
C LEU A 37 -10.11 -22.04 13.75
N ALA A 38 -11.36 -22.24 14.15
CA ALA A 38 -12.34 -21.17 14.34
C ALA A 38 -11.86 -20.11 15.34
N ALA A 39 -11.39 -20.54 16.52
CA ALA A 39 -10.86 -19.65 17.54
C ALA A 39 -9.64 -18.87 17.05
N ALA A 40 -8.71 -19.54 16.36
CA ALA A 40 -7.53 -18.90 15.78
C ALA A 40 -7.91 -17.85 14.72
N ALA A 41 -8.88 -18.14 13.86
CA ALA A 41 -9.38 -17.19 12.88
C ALA A 41 -10.00 -15.95 13.52
N VAL A 42 -10.80 -16.11 14.59
CA VAL A 42 -11.37 -14.98 15.33
C VAL A 42 -10.29 -14.12 15.97
N LEU A 43 -9.25 -14.72 16.55
CA LEU A 43 -8.13 -13.98 17.14
C LEU A 43 -7.32 -13.21 16.08
N LEU A 44 -7.12 -13.81 14.91
CA LEU A 44 -6.45 -13.14 13.79
C LEU A 44 -7.27 -11.95 13.31
N LEU A 45 -8.59 -12.14 13.08
CA LEU A 45 -9.50 -11.06 12.69
C LEU A 45 -9.61 -9.97 13.75
N TRP A 46 -9.55 -10.33 15.03
CA TRP A 46 -9.54 -9.34 16.12
C TRP A 46 -8.28 -8.49 16.13
N ARG A 47 -7.13 -9.10 15.83
CA ARG A 47 -5.83 -8.43 15.75
C ARG A 47 -5.73 -7.52 14.52
N SER A 48 -6.25 -7.96 13.36
CA SER A 48 -6.13 -7.21 12.10
C SER A 48 -7.26 -6.21 11.85
N CYS A 49 -8.51 -6.55 12.20
CA CYS A 49 -9.70 -5.78 11.80
C CYS A 49 -10.46 -5.12 12.98
N GLY A 50 -10.03 -5.35 14.22
CA GLY A 50 -10.62 -4.73 15.42
C GLY A 50 -11.89 -5.43 15.95
N THR A 51 -12.51 -4.82 16.96
CA THR A 51 -13.56 -5.45 17.79
C THR A 51 -14.86 -5.78 17.04
N ARG A 52 -15.29 -4.94 16.09
CA ARG A 52 -16.53 -5.18 15.34
C ARG A 52 -16.47 -6.41 14.43
N ALA A 53 -15.33 -6.64 13.76
CA ALA A 53 -15.13 -7.82 12.92
C ALA A 53 -15.07 -9.11 13.76
N ALA A 54 -14.44 -9.04 14.94
CA ALA A 54 -14.41 -10.14 15.89
C ALA A 54 -15.81 -10.52 16.41
N LEU A 55 -16.67 -9.53 16.68
CA LEU A 55 -18.06 -9.77 17.11
C LEU A 55 -18.92 -10.39 16.00
N ALA A 56 -18.74 -9.99 14.74
CA ALA A 56 -19.43 -10.62 13.62
C ALA A 56 -18.98 -12.08 13.41
N ALA A 57 -17.68 -12.36 13.54
CA ALA A 57 -17.15 -13.72 13.47
C ALA A 57 -17.63 -14.59 14.66
N ARG A 58 -17.82 -14.00 15.86
CA ARG A 58 -18.40 -14.68 17.04
C ARG A 58 -19.81 -15.22 16.75
N ALA A 59 -20.68 -14.42 16.14
CA ALA A 59 -22.05 -14.85 15.85
C ALA A 59 -22.09 -16.08 14.91
N ILE A 60 -21.21 -16.09 13.91
CA ILE A 60 -21.06 -17.22 12.96
C ILE A 60 -20.55 -18.48 13.70
N LEU A 61 -19.62 -18.31 14.66
CA LEU A 61 -19.15 -19.43 15.47
C LEU A 61 -20.20 -19.99 16.42
N GLN A 62 -21.05 -19.14 17.00
CA GLN A 62 -22.16 -19.58 17.87
C GLN A 62 -23.19 -20.40 17.08
N GLU A 63 -23.47 -20.01 15.84
CA GLU A 63 -24.33 -20.77 14.94
C GLU A 63 -23.71 -22.12 14.56
N ALA A 64 -22.39 -22.15 14.29
CA ALA A 64 -21.67 -23.36 13.93
C ALA A 64 -21.41 -24.33 15.10
N ALA A 65 -21.27 -23.84 16.33
CA ALA A 65 -20.91 -24.66 17.48
C ALA A 65 -22.07 -25.52 18.02
N GLY A 66 -23.33 -25.16 17.70
CA GLY A 66 -24.51 -25.79 18.28
C GLY A 66 -24.60 -25.57 19.81
N ARG A 67 -25.81 -25.41 20.35
CA ARG A 67 -26.05 -24.90 21.72
C ARG A 67 -25.57 -25.79 22.89
N ARG A 68 -24.75 -26.84 22.70
CA ARG A 68 -24.37 -27.79 23.76
C ARG A 68 -22.90 -28.24 23.76
N SER A 69 -21.99 -27.43 23.23
CA SER A 69 -20.56 -27.69 23.36
C SER A 69 -20.01 -27.00 24.62
N GLN A 70 -19.57 -27.78 25.62
CA GLN A 70 -18.90 -27.27 26.82
C GLN A 70 -17.65 -26.45 26.46
N VAL A 71 -17.00 -26.78 25.33
CA VAL A 71 -15.87 -26.05 24.77
C VAL A 71 -16.30 -24.70 24.20
N GLY A 72 -17.49 -24.61 23.61
CA GLY A 72 -18.08 -23.35 23.13
C GLY A 72 -18.27 -22.35 24.26
N GLY A 73 -18.78 -22.80 25.41
CA GLY A 73 -18.95 -21.95 26.59
C GLY A 73 -17.62 -21.46 27.19
N ALA A 74 -16.61 -22.32 27.26
CA ALA A 74 -15.28 -21.93 27.75
C ALA A 74 -14.58 -20.92 26.82
N LEU A 75 -14.73 -21.10 25.50
CA LEU A 75 -14.18 -20.16 24.50
C LEU A 75 -14.89 -18.80 24.58
N GLU A 76 -16.20 -18.80 24.79
CA GLU A 76 -17.02 -17.61 24.95
C GLU A 76 -16.58 -16.79 26.17
N GLN A 77 -16.47 -17.44 27.33
CA GLN A 77 -16.00 -16.79 28.54
C GLN A 77 -14.61 -16.17 28.36
N ARG A 78 -13.70 -16.86 27.68
CA ARG A 78 -12.35 -16.35 27.43
C ARG A 78 -12.32 -15.17 26.45
N LEU A 79 -13.23 -15.15 25.47
CA LEU A 79 -13.36 -14.04 24.53
C LEU A 79 -13.93 -12.81 25.25
N ASP A 80 -14.92 -12.99 26.14
CA ASP A 80 -15.49 -11.91 26.94
C ASP A 80 -14.45 -11.30 27.89
N ASP A 81 -13.60 -12.11 28.54
CA ASP A 81 -12.48 -11.63 29.35
C ASP A 81 -11.51 -10.74 28.54
N LEU A 82 -11.21 -11.13 27.29
CA LEU A 82 -10.32 -10.39 26.40
C LEU A 82 -10.92 -9.06 25.92
N LEU A 83 -12.23 -9.03 25.68
CA LEU A 83 -12.96 -7.81 25.31
C LEU A 83 -12.98 -6.82 26.47
N MET A 84 -13.35 -7.29 27.67
CA MET A 84 -13.37 -6.45 28.89
C MET A 84 -11.97 -5.92 29.23
N SER A 85 -10.93 -6.73 29.06
CA SER A 85 -9.53 -6.32 29.28
C SER A 85 -9.05 -5.24 28.29
N ARG A 86 -9.64 -5.16 27.10
CA ARG A 86 -9.32 -4.11 26.11
C ARG A 86 -10.09 -2.83 26.39
N GLU A 87 -11.35 -2.94 26.79
CA GLU A 87 -12.17 -1.79 27.21
C GLU A 87 -11.60 -1.13 28.47
N ALA A 88 -11.11 -1.91 29.43
CA ALA A 88 -10.42 -1.41 30.60
C ALA A 88 -9.13 -0.64 30.23
N ARG A 89 -8.33 -1.17 29.30
CA ARG A 89 -7.12 -0.50 28.78
C ARG A 89 -7.44 0.79 28.02
N ASN A 90 -8.47 0.78 27.18
CA ASN A 90 -8.91 1.96 26.44
C ASN A 90 -9.46 3.06 27.38
N SER A 91 -10.21 2.66 28.42
CA SER A 91 -10.76 3.58 29.43
C SER A 91 -9.64 4.21 30.26
N SER A 92 -8.64 3.41 30.68
CA SER A 92 -7.44 3.89 31.36
C SER A 92 -6.65 4.88 30.50
N MET A 93 -6.48 4.59 29.21
CA MET A 93 -5.78 5.48 28.27
C MET A 93 -6.54 6.80 28.05
N GLN A 94 -7.87 6.77 27.96
CA GLN A 94 -8.70 7.98 27.87
C GLN A 94 -8.68 8.81 29.17
N GLN A 95 -8.63 8.16 30.33
CA GLN A 95 -8.53 8.84 31.62
C GLN A 95 -7.15 9.50 31.81
N SER A 96 -6.08 8.85 31.35
CA SER A 96 -4.72 9.43 31.31
C SER A 96 -4.63 10.66 30.42
N HIS A 97 -5.31 10.64 29.26
CA HIS A 97 -5.37 11.81 28.37
C HIS A 97 -6.16 12.99 28.96
N ARG A 98 -7.21 12.73 29.74
CA ARG A 98 -7.97 13.80 30.44
C ARG A 98 -7.21 14.44 31.60
N GLN A 99 -6.25 13.73 32.20
CA GLN A 99 -5.46 14.24 33.33
C GLN A 99 -4.20 15.02 32.91
N ARG A 100 -3.85 15.07 31.62
CA ARG A 100 -2.74 15.89 31.09
C ARG A 100 -3.26 17.17 30.43
N ALA A 101 -3.72 18.11 31.25
CA ALA A 101 -3.72 19.54 30.93
C ALA A 101 -2.76 20.25 31.93
N PRO A 102 -2.02 21.29 31.53
CA PRO A 102 -0.81 21.67 32.23
C PRO A 102 -1.11 22.50 33.48
N ALA A 103 -0.72 21.97 34.64
CA ALA A 103 -0.37 22.76 35.81
C ALA A 103 1.12 22.53 36.11
N ALA A 104 1.82 23.64 36.35
CA ALA A 104 3.26 23.70 36.54
C ALA A 104 3.73 22.98 37.81
N THR A 105 4.97 22.47 37.74
CA THR A 105 5.95 22.26 38.81
C THR A 105 5.49 21.60 40.12
N ALA A 106 5.90 20.34 40.35
CA ALA A 106 6.87 19.97 41.40
C ALA A 106 6.92 18.43 41.66
N ALA A 107 8.12 18.01 42.05
CA ALA A 107 8.48 16.83 42.85
C ALA A 107 8.44 15.42 42.22
N VAL A 108 9.61 14.77 42.33
CA VAL A 108 9.93 13.37 42.01
C VAL A 108 9.46 12.45 43.14
N PRO A 109 8.73 11.36 42.86
CA PRO A 109 8.52 10.31 43.84
C PRO A 109 9.45 9.10 43.62
N VAL A 110 9.95 8.58 44.74
CA VAL A 110 10.75 7.37 44.91
C VAL A 110 9.89 6.13 44.66
N PHE A 111 10.37 5.21 43.82
CA PHE A 111 9.67 3.96 43.47
C PHE A 111 10.06 2.83 44.44
N SER A 112 9.06 2.20 45.05
CA SER A 112 9.20 1.08 45.99
C SER A 112 8.97 -0.25 45.27
N SER A 113 9.86 -1.22 45.50
CA SER A 113 9.85 -2.56 44.92
C SER A 113 9.08 -3.55 45.80
N ARG A 114 7.88 -3.98 45.36
CA ARG A 114 7.22 -5.20 45.82
C ARG A 114 6.39 -5.82 44.70
N GLY A 115 6.53 -7.14 44.49
CA GLY A 115 5.54 -7.96 43.79
C GLY A 115 6.04 -8.77 42.58
N LEU A 116 7.06 -9.61 42.75
CA LEU A 116 7.41 -10.67 41.79
C LEU A 116 6.95 -12.02 42.37
N SER A 117 5.70 -12.41 42.12
CA SER A 117 5.27 -13.80 42.33
C SER A 117 4.16 -14.31 41.40
N GLU A 118 3.49 -13.47 40.61
CA GLU A 118 2.45 -13.94 39.67
C GLU A 118 2.91 -14.14 38.21
N GLN A 119 4.08 -13.63 37.81
CA GLN A 119 4.55 -13.78 36.42
C GLN A 119 5.20 -15.13 36.10
N VAL A 120 5.55 -15.93 37.11
CA VAL A 120 6.23 -17.23 36.90
C VAL A 120 5.25 -18.33 36.48
N VAL A 121 3.98 -18.25 36.88
CA VAL A 121 2.95 -19.25 36.53
C VAL A 121 2.46 -19.08 35.08
N LEU A 122 2.43 -17.85 34.56
CA LEU A 122 2.05 -17.57 33.17
C LEU A 122 3.12 -18.00 32.16
N ALA A 123 4.40 -17.92 32.54
CA ALA A 123 5.52 -18.36 31.71
C ALA A 123 5.59 -19.89 31.55
N PHE A 124 5.21 -20.65 32.59
CA PHE A 124 5.20 -22.12 32.53
C PHE A 124 4.06 -22.68 31.66
N ALA A 125 2.88 -22.04 31.67
CA ALA A 125 1.75 -22.45 30.83
C ALA A 125 1.96 -22.15 29.34
N LEU A 126 2.66 -21.05 29.00
CA LEU A 126 3.02 -20.73 27.61
C LEU A 126 4.17 -21.61 27.08
N GLY A 127 5.08 -22.04 27.96
CA GLY A 127 6.19 -22.93 27.60
C GLY A 127 5.76 -24.33 27.14
N GLN A 128 4.68 -24.89 27.70
CA GLN A 128 4.19 -26.22 27.29
C GLN A 128 3.47 -26.23 25.93
N VAL A 129 2.86 -25.11 25.52
CA VAL A 129 2.21 -25.00 24.19
C VAL A 129 3.27 -24.87 23.07
N VAL A 130 4.41 -24.23 23.36
CA VAL A 130 5.50 -24.06 22.38
C VAL A 130 6.20 -25.38 22.05
N LEU A 131 6.33 -26.29 23.01
CA LEU A 131 7.00 -27.60 22.79
C LEU A 131 6.21 -28.56 21.89
N SER A 132 4.88 -28.44 21.78
CA SER A 132 4.07 -29.23 20.84
C SER A 132 3.98 -28.59 19.43
N SER A 133 4.28 -27.30 19.30
CA SER A 133 4.26 -26.57 18.01
C SER A 133 5.52 -26.73 17.16
N GLY A 134 6.62 -27.25 17.73
CA GLY A 134 7.87 -27.50 17.00
C GLY A 134 7.73 -28.56 15.89
N CYS A 135 6.77 -29.49 16.00
CA CYS A 135 6.48 -30.48 14.97
C CYS A 135 5.68 -29.87 13.80
N LEU A 136 4.77 -28.93 14.07
CA LEU A 136 3.96 -28.27 13.05
C LEU A 136 4.76 -27.26 12.21
N LEU A 137 5.73 -26.57 12.82
CA LEU A 137 6.61 -25.66 12.07
C LEU A 137 7.53 -26.41 11.09
N ARG A 138 7.98 -27.62 11.44
CA ARG A 138 8.82 -28.43 10.55
C ARG A 138 8.05 -29.01 9.37
N VAL A 139 6.79 -29.40 9.56
CA VAL A 139 5.92 -29.87 8.46
C VAL A 139 5.50 -28.71 7.55
N ALA A 140 5.20 -27.54 8.12
CA ALA A 140 4.89 -26.34 7.32
C ALA A 140 6.13 -25.83 6.54
N SER A 141 7.32 -25.91 7.12
CA SER A 141 8.56 -25.53 6.45
C SER A 141 8.95 -26.53 5.35
N ALA A 142 8.68 -27.83 5.53
CA ALA A 142 8.91 -28.85 4.49
C ALA A 142 7.94 -28.72 3.31
N LEU A 143 6.69 -28.32 3.54
CA LEU A 143 5.70 -28.11 2.48
C LEU A 143 5.88 -26.80 1.69
N LEU A 144 6.59 -25.81 2.25
CA LEU A 144 6.89 -24.54 1.57
C LEU A 144 8.18 -24.57 0.73
N LEU A 145 9.01 -25.60 0.87
CA LEU A 145 10.31 -25.71 0.18
C LEU A 145 10.25 -26.43 -1.19
N GLU A 146 9.12 -27.04 -1.58
CA GLU A 146 9.01 -27.79 -2.85
C GLU A 146 8.31 -27.03 -4.00
N ARG A 147 7.98 -25.75 -3.86
CA ARG A 147 7.48 -24.94 -4.98
C ARG A 147 8.14 -23.57 -5.03
N HIS A 148 9.43 -23.57 -5.33
CA HIS A 148 10.07 -22.38 -5.88
C HIS A 148 9.68 -22.26 -7.37
N VAL A 149 8.47 -21.78 -7.64
CA VAL A 149 8.14 -21.26 -8.97
C VAL A 149 8.90 -19.94 -9.07
N PRO A 150 9.84 -19.76 -10.01
CA PRO A 150 10.52 -18.50 -10.16
C PRO A 150 9.47 -17.42 -10.49
N MET A 151 9.44 -16.36 -9.69
CA MET A 151 8.44 -15.29 -9.81
C MET A 151 8.48 -14.61 -11.21
N SER A 152 9.57 -14.83 -11.96
CA SER A 152 9.75 -14.44 -13.37
C SER A 152 8.83 -15.16 -14.37
N ASP A 153 8.25 -16.31 -14.01
CA ASP A 153 7.36 -17.06 -14.90
C ASP A 153 5.89 -16.69 -14.73
N VAL A 154 5.54 -16.01 -13.63
CA VAL A 154 4.18 -15.51 -13.35
C VAL A 154 3.99 -14.09 -13.89
N PHE A 155 5.06 -13.30 -13.93
CA PHE A 155 5.05 -11.94 -14.46
C PHE A 155 5.85 -11.90 -15.76
N GLY A 156 5.17 -11.73 -16.90
CA GLY A 156 5.82 -11.58 -18.21
C GLY A 156 6.95 -10.55 -18.16
N LYS A 157 8.01 -10.77 -18.96
CA LYS A 157 9.27 -10.02 -18.94
C LYS A 157 9.04 -8.50 -18.69
N PRO A 158 9.69 -7.88 -17.68
CA PRO A 158 9.48 -6.46 -17.32
C PRO A 158 9.56 -5.49 -18.50
N LEU A 159 10.42 -5.79 -19.47
CA LEU A 159 10.56 -5.06 -20.73
C LEU A 159 9.28 -5.00 -21.58
N GLN A 160 8.49 -6.07 -21.61
CA GLN A 160 7.19 -6.08 -22.30
C GLN A 160 6.15 -5.27 -21.53
N GLN A 161 6.20 -5.27 -20.20
CA GLN A 161 5.27 -4.49 -19.38
C GLN A 161 5.45 -2.99 -19.56
N LEU A 162 6.70 -2.49 -19.62
CA LEU A 162 6.89 -1.06 -19.83
C LEU A 162 6.62 -0.65 -21.28
N GLY A 163 6.92 -1.48 -22.29
CA GLY A 163 6.47 -1.23 -23.66
C GLY A 163 4.94 -1.23 -23.79
N ALA A 164 4.26 -2.10 -23.03
CA ALA A 164 2.80 -2.09 -22.92
C ALA A 164 2.30 -0.82 -22.21
N MET A 165 3.02 -0.35 -21.19
CA MET A 165 2.63 0.79 -20.37
C MET A 165 3.03 2.14 -20.95
N MET A 166 4.08 2.28 -21.75
CA MET A 166 4.52 3.61 -22.17
C MET A 166 3.82 4.11 -23.43
N GLY A 167 3.24 3.20 -24.22
CA GLY A 167 2.74 3.56 -25.55
C GLY A 167 3.88 4.00 -26.45
N ASP A 168 3.81 3.68 -27.73
CA ASP A 168 4.68 4.38 -28.66
C ASP A 168 4.12 5.80 -28.79
N PRO A 169 4.93 6.85 -28.57
CA PRO A 169 4.48 8.20 -28.87
C PRO A 169 3.98 8.20 -30.33
N PRO A 170 2.85 8.85 -30.65
CA PRO A 170 2.27 8.79 -31.97
C PRO A 170 3.35 9.16 -32.99
N ASN A 171 3.82 8.14 -33.71
CA ASN A 171 4.88 8.29 -34.68
C ASN A 171 4.35 9.29 -35.70
N LYS A 172 5.05 10.42 -35.86
CA LYS A 172 4.66 11.53 -36.75
C LYS A 172 4.72 11.04 -38.19
N ARG A 173 3.72 10.27 -38.59
CA ARG A 173 3.43 9.99 -39.98
C ARG A 173 2.88 11.30 -40.54
N GLU A 174 3.60 11.84 -41.50
CA GLU A 174 3.26 13.05 -42.23
C GLU A 174 1.85 12.95 -42.83
N GLU A 175 0.83 13.52 -42.18
CA GLU A 175 -0.47 13.76 -42.81
C GLU A 175 -0.74 15.25 -42.97
N LYS A 176 -0.26 15.78 -44.10
CA LYS A 176 -0.87 16.94 -44.74
C LYS A 176 -2.30 16.56 -45.17
N LYS A 177 -3.31 16.91 -44.38
CA LYS A 177 -4.66 17.14 -44.94
C LYS A 177 -5.44 18.22 -44.19
N LYS A 178 -5.51 19.38 -44.86
CA LYS A 178 -6.46 20.47 -44.60
C LYS A 178 -7.88 19.92 -44.47
N LYS A 179 -8.53 20.15 -43.32
CA LYS A 179 -9.99 20.35 -43.29
C LYS A 179 -10.35 21.43 -42.27
N LYS A 180 -10.82 22.56 -42.82
CA LYS A 180 -11.48 23.67 -42.13
C LYS A 180 -12.79 23.14 -41.54
N GLY A 181 -12.93 23.22 -40.22
CA GLY A 181 -14.19 23.04 -39.50
C GLY A 181 -14.17 23.91 -38.26
N SER A 182 -14.86 25.06 -38.34
CA SER A 182 -15.02 26.01 -37.25
C SER A 182 -16.01 25.47 -36.22
N GLY A 183 -15.49 24.77 -35.21
CA GLY A 183 -16.22 24.42 -34.00
C GLY A 183 -15.74 25.30 -32.85
N GLU A 184 -16.56 26.28 -32.46
CA GLU A 184 -16.33 27.21 -31.37
C GLU A 184 -16.52 26.50 -30.01
N GLY A 185 -15.59 25.58 -29.70
CA GLY A 185 -15.52 24.92 -28.40
C GLY A 185 -14.77 25.80 -27.42
N LYS A 186 -15.42 26.17 -26.31
CA LYS A 186 -14.85 26.81 -25.11
C LYS A 186 -13.51 26.16 -24.76
N ARG A 187 -12.40 26.76 -25.22
CA ARG A 187 -11.04 26.34 -24.84
C ARG A 187 -10.88 26.71 -23.37
N LYS A 188 -10.89 25.69 -22.50
CA LYS A 188 -10.43 25.85 -21.11
C LYS A 188 -9.04 26.47 -21.19
N SER A 189 -8.89 27.64 -20.59
CA SER A 189 -7.63 28.36 -20.56
C SER A 189 -6.59 27.46 -19.90
N VAL A 190 -5.62 26.99 -20.68
CA VAL A 190 -4.40 26.37 -20.16
C VAL A 190 -3.79 27.41 -19.22
N SER A 191 -3.80 27.13 -17.92
CA SER A 191 -3.21 28.02 -16.94
C SER A 191 -1.73 28.17 -17.28
N LYS A 192 -1.33 29.36 -17.73
CA LYS A 192 0.08 29.76 -17.71
C LYS A 192 0.49 29.72 -16.25
N ARG A 193 1.09 28.62 -15.83
CA ARG A 193 1.57 28.47 -14.46
C ARG A 193 2.67 29.51 -14.25
N ASP A 194 2.65 30.12 -13.08
CA ASP A 194 3.63 31.13 -12.73
C ASP A 194 4.99 30.47 -12.50
N THR A 195 5.83 30.49 -13.53
CA THR A 195 7.20 29.97 -13.47
C THR A 195 8.07 30.78 -12.49
N SER A 196 7.63 31.95 -12.02
CA SER A 196 8.39 32.75 -11.05
C SER A 196 8.41 32.15 -9.65
N ALA A 197 7.44 31.29 -9.31
CA ALA A 197 7.38 30.62 -8.01
C ALA A 197 8.28 29.37 -7.93
N PHE A 198 8.85 28.92 -9.04
CA PHE A 198 9.67 27.70 -9.10
C PHE A 198 11.08 27.95 -8.55
N ASN A 199 11.45 27.17 -7.54
CA ASN A 199 12.78 27.18 -6.95
C ASN A 199 13.51 25.87 -7.28
N PRO A 200 14.46 25.88 -8.23
CA PRO A 200 15.17 24.68 -8.64
C PRO A 200 16.09 24.17 -7.52
N ARG A 201 16.24 22.85 -7.45
CA ARG A 201 17.22 22.19 -6.57
C ARG A 201 18.64 22.41 -7.07
N SER A 202 19.58 22.56 -6.13
CA SER A 202 21.01 22.46 -6.42
C SER A 202 21.42 21.01 -6.74
N GLU A 203 22.55 20.81 -7.43
CA GLU A 203 23.05 19.47 -7.76
C GLU A 203 23.35 18.60 -6.51
N ALA A 204 23.64 19.22 -5.37
CA ALA A 204 23.79 18.50 -4.10
C ALA A 204 22.44 17.99 -3.58
N GLU A 205 21.43 18.86 -3.55
CA GLU A 205 20.06 18.50 -3.14
C GLU A 205 19.43 17.46 -4.07
N VAL A 206 19.67 17.57 -5.38
CA VAL A 206 19.22 16.58 -6.38
C VAL A 206 19.78 15.20 -6.03
N ARG A 207 21.09 15.07 -5.81
CA ARG A 207 21.71 13.79 -5.44
C ARG A 207 21.14 13.23 -4.14
N GLU A 208 20.96 14.06 -3.13
CA GLU A 208 20.38 13.63 -1.85
C GLU A 208 18.96 13.10 -2.00
N VAL A 209 18.11 13.79 -2.75
CA VAL A 209 16.73 13.38 -3.00
C VAL A 209 16.68 12.09 -3.83
N VAL A 210 17.55 11.95 -4.83
CA VAL A 210 17.63 10.74 -5.66
C VAL A 210 18.05 9.54 -4.80
N GLU A 211 19.07 9.66 -3.94
CA GLU A 211 19.46 8.59 -3.02
C GLU A 211 18.31 8.20 -2.09
N ARG A 212 17.56 9.19 -1.57
CA ARG A 212 16.37 8.92 -0.75
C ARG A 212 15.29 8.16 -1.53
N TRP A 213 15.01 8.56 -2.77
CA TRP A 213 14.00 7.89 -3.59
C TRP A 213 14.41 6.47 -4.01
N LYS A 214 15.71 6.18 -4.18
CA LYS A 214 16.23 4.83 -4.50
C LYS A 214 15.77 3.76 -3.49
N GLU A 215 15.55 4.14 -2.23
CA GLU A 215 15.04 3.24 -1.18
C GLU A 215 13.60 2.76 -1.45
N TYR A 216 12.80 3.58 -2.12
CA TYR A 216 11.39 3.31 -2.43
C TYR A 216 11.17 2.76 -3.84
N VAL A 217 12.24 2.64 -4.64
CA VAL A 217 12.16 2.09 -5.99
C VAL A 217 11.72 0.63 -5.94
N HIS A 218 10.67 0.32 -6.69
CA HIS A 218 10.17 -1.03 -6.81
C HIS A 218 11.16 -1.96 -7.53
N PRO A 219 11.32 -3.24 -7.12
CA PRO A 219 12.19 -4.20 -7.80
C PRO A 219 11.97 -4.29 -9.32
N ARG A 220 10.71 -4.21 -9.77
CA ARG A 220 10.33 -4.19 -11.19
C ARG A 220 11.10 -3.14 -12.01
N ALA A 221 11.35 -1.97 -11.43
CA ALA A 221 12.06 -0.90 -12.11
C ALA A 221 13.56 -1.18 -12.15
N ARG A 222 14.14 -1.73 -11.08
CA ARG A 222 15.56 -2.14 -11.06
C ARG A 222 15.85 -3.24 -12.08
N GLU A 223 14.91 -4.15 -12.29
CA GLU A 223 15.04 -5.19 -13.33
C GLU A 223 14.89 -4.62 -14.74
N PHE A 224 14.09 -3.57 -14.91
CA PHE A 224 13.91 -2.92 -16.21
C PHE A 224 15.09 -2.04 -16.60
N PHE A 225 15.57 -1.20 -15.68
CA PHE A 225 16.76 -0.39 -15.85
C PHE A 225 17.98 -1.26 -15.57
N GLU A 226 18.39 -2.05 -16.57
CA GLU A 226 19.51 -3.00 -16.48
C GLU A 226 20.76 -2.38 -15.83
N LYS A 227 20.98 -1.08 -16.09
CA LYS A 227 22.06 -0.29 -15.51
C LYS A 227 21.50 0.69 -14.46
N PRO A 228 22.05 0.72 -13.23
CA PRO A 228 21.58 1.61 -12.17
C PRO A 228 21.70 3.09 -12.56
N GLU A 229 22.65 3.43 -13.43
CA GLU A 229 22.85 4.80 -13.93
C GLU A 229 21.64 5.29 -14.75
N GLN A 230 20.96 4.41 -15.48
CA GLN A 230 19.77 4.79 -16.28
C GLN A 230 18.59 5.15 -15.37
N LEU A 231 18.38 4.38 -14.30
CA LEU A 231 17.38 4.70 -13.29
C LEU A 231 17.73 6.02 -12.59
N GLU A 232 18.99 6.19 -12.19
CA GLU A 232 19.47 7.42 -11.55
C GLU A 232 19.28 8.65 -12.44
N GLU A 233 19.50 8.54 -13.75
CA GLU A 233 19.24 9.59 -14.72
C GLU A 233 17.76 10.00 -14.74
N VAL A 234 16.84 9.03 -14.78
CA VAL A 234 15.39 9.30 -14.73
C VAL A 234 14.98 9.96 -13.40
N LEU A 235 15.50 9.49 -12.27
CA LEU A 235 15.25 10.08 -10.96
C LEU A 235 15.82 11.51 -10.85
N THR A 236 16.98 11.74 -11.46
CA THR A 236 17.61 13.07 -11.54
C THR A 236 16.74 14.04 -12.35
N GLN A 237 16.21 13.60 -13.49
CA GLN A 237 15.27 14.41 -14.28
C GLN A 237 14.00 14.73 -13.47
N LEU A 238 13.46 13.77 -12.70
CA LEU A 238 12.30 14.00 -11.83
C LEU A 238 12.59 15.04 -10.73
N ALA A 239 13.75 14.94 -10.07
CA ALA A 239 14.16 15.87 -9.02
C ALA A 239 14.41 17.29 -9.55
N LYS A 240 14.97 17.41 -10.76
CA LYS A 240 15.21 18.70 -11.43
C LYS A 240 13.92 19.35 -11.94
N GLY A 241 12.95 18.54 -12.35
CA GLY A 241 11.67 19.02 -12.89
C GLY A 241 10.60 19.33 -11.83
N THR A 242 10.92 19.24 -10.54
CA THR A 242 10.01 19.56 -9.42
C THR A 242 10.63 20.60 -8.49
N ASP A 243 9.79 21.37 -7.79
CA ASP A 243 10.26 22.40 -6.84
C ASP A 243 11.01 21.77 -5.67
N LYS A 244 12.05 22.45 -5.15
CA LYS A 244 12.87 21.93 -4.05
C LYS A 244 12.09 21.56 -2.79
N THR A 245 10.95 22.22 -2.54
CA THR A 245 10.10 22.03 -1.35
C THR A 245 9.02 20.97 -1.53
N ASP A 246 8.93 20.38 -2.72
CA ASP A 246 7.88 19.46 -3.12
C ASP A 246 8.43 18.06 -3.36
N ASP A 247 7.76 17.02 -2.84
CA ASP A 247 8.13 15.62 -3.06
C ASP A 247 6.95 14.88 -3.70
N PRO A 248 7.06 14.38 -4.96
CA PRO A 248 5.98 13.69 -5.65
C PRO A 248 5.70 12.27 -5.13
N ILE A 249 6.58 11.70 -4.29
CA ILE A 249 6.54 10.30 -3.84
C ILE A 249 6.17 10.22 -2.36
N LEU A 250 6.87 11.01 -1.52
CA LEU A 250 6.72 11.01 -0.06
C LEU A 250 6.00 12.25 0.48
N GLY A 251 5.52 13.12 -0.42
CA GLY A 251 4.77 14.30 -0.06
C GLY A 251 3.40 13.97 0.56
N PRO A 252 2.77 14.95 1.23
CA PRO A 252 1.42 14.78 1.77
C PRO A 252 0.39 14.63 0.65
N ASP A 253 -0.50 13.65 0.79
CA ASP A 253 -1.49 13.25 -0.23
C ASP A 253 -2.42 14.39 -0.68
N GLU A 254 -2.63 15.44 0.11
CA GLU A 254 -3.50 16.57 -0.24
C GLU A 254 -2.80 17.63 -1.10
N LYS A 255 -1.47 17.63 -1.15
CA LYS A 255 -0.68 18.68 -1.82
C LYS A 255 -0.34 18.29 -3.25
N CYS A 256 -0.64 19.18 -4.20
CA CYS A 256 -0.20 19.00 -5.59
C CYS A 256 1.31 19.24 -5.69
N VAL A 257 1.98 18.45 -6.53
CA VAL A 257 3.39 18.63 -6.87
C VAL A 257 3.48 18.87 -8.36
N TYR A 258 4.05 19.98 -8.76
CA TYR A 258 3.96 20.48 -10.13
C TYR A 258 5.23 20.21 -10.94
N TRP A 259 5.02 19.84 -12.20
CA TRP A 259 6.10 19.67 -13.17
C TRP A 259 6.49 21.00 -13.82
N TYR A 260 7.80 21.25 -13.88
CA TYR A 260 8.44 22.41 -14.50
C TYR A 260 9.47 22.03 -15.57
N GLY A 261 9.62 20.73 -15.87
CA GLY A 261 10.50 20.22 -16.92
C GLY A 261 9.85 20.22 -18.30
N ASP A 262 10.32 19.31 -19.16
CA ASP A 262 9.84 19.16 -20.52
C ASP A 262 8.34 18.82 -20.59
N VAL A 263 7.65 19.41 -21.56
CA VAL A 263 6.24 19.10 -21.86
C VAL A 263 6.08 18.66 -23.31
N THR A 264 5.11 17.78 -23.58
CA THR A 264 4.79 17.36 -24.95
C THR A 264 4.26 18.54 -25.77
N LYS A 265 4.66 18.63 -27.05
CA LYS A 265 4.31 19.75 -27.94
C LYS A 265 2.80 19.88 -28.20
N ASP A 266 2.10 18.76 -28.28
CA ASP A 266 0.71 18.74 -28.75
C ASP A 266 -0.27 18.97 -27.59
N ASP A 267 -0.09 18.27 -26.46
CA ASP A 267 -1.04 18.25 -25.35
C ASP A 267 -0.54 18.89 -24.05
N LEU A 268 0.67 19.49 -24.07
CA LEU A 268 1.31 20.12 -22.90
C LEU A 268 1.34 19.23 -21.65
N GLN A 269 1.58 17.93 -21.84
CA GLN A 269 1.68 16.93 -20.77
C GLN A 269 3.10 16.86 -20.23
N ALA A 270 3.27 16.59 -18.93
CA ALA A 270 4.57 16.39 -18.32
C ALA A 270 5.30 15.20 -18.95
N ALA A 271 6.51 15.42 -19.46
CA ALA A 271 7.29 14.42 -20.18
C ALA A 271 8.76 14.37 -19.74
N ILE A 272 9.35 13.19 -19.84
CA ILE A 272 10.77 12.90 -19.62
C ILE A 272 11.31 12.25 -20.89
N ARG A 273 12.58 12.54 -21.19
CA ARG A 273 13.33 11.92 -22.28
C ARG A 273 14.21 10.83 -21.68
N MET A 274 14.09 9.62 -22.20
CA MET A 274 14.96 8.52 -21.79
C MET A 274 15.23 7.62 -22.98
N ILE A 275 16.41 7.00 -22.99
CA ILE A 275 16.72 5.93 -23.93
C ILE A 275 16.17 4.64 -23.31
N LYS A 276 15.15 4.05 -23.94
CA LYS A 276 14.62 2.77 -23.45
C LYS A 276 15.69 1.68 -23.63
N PRO A 277 15.76 0.68 -22.73
CA PRO A 277 16.64 -0.45 -22.94
C PRO A 277 16.35 -1.10 -24.29
N LYS A 278 17.39 -1.30 -25.11
CA LYS A 278 17.34 -1.84 -26.49
C LYS A 278 16.91 -0.86 -27.58
N GLU A 279 16.62 0.39 -27.26
CA GLU A 279 16.50 1.47 -28.24
C GLU A 279 17.78 2.29 -28.22
N GLU A 280 18.23 2.77 -29.39
CA GLU A 280 19.35 3.71 -29.49
C GLU A 280 18.87 5.17 -29.52
N VAL A 281 17.57 5.37 -29.75
CA VAL A 281 16.95 6.68 -29.92
C VAL A 281 16.27 7.09 -28.62
N GLU A 282 16.43 8.36 -28.24
CA GLU A 282 15.70 8.95 -27.13
C GLU A 282 14.19 8.89 -27.37
N SER A 283 13.48 8.26 -26.44
CA SER A 283 12.03 8.15 -26.42
C SER A 283 11.44 9.15 -25.42
N VAL A 284 10.38 9.85 -25.82
CA VAL A 284 9.61 10.74 -24.94
C VAL A 284 8.54 9.92 -24.23
N THR A 285 8.50 10.01 -22.89
CA THR A 285 7.52 9.30 -22.06
C THR A 285 6.85 10.25 -21.08
N TYR A 286 5.57 10.01 -20.77
CA TYR A 286 4.83 10.76 -19.75
C TYR A 286 5.31 10.48 -18.32
N VAL A 287 5.55 11.56 -17.56
CA VAL A 287 6.10 11.50 -16.19
C VAL A 287 5.24 10.68 -15.23
N ASN A 288 3.91 10.84 -15.30
CA ASN A 288 2.98 10.10 -14.44
C ASN A 288 3.06 8.57 -14.63
N ARG A 289 3.33 8.10 -15.85
CA ARG A 289 3.49 6.66 -16.14
C ARG A 289 4.82 6.14 -15.64
N VAL A 290 5.88 6.94 -15.80
CA VAL A 290 7.22 6.63 -15.24
C VAL A 290 7.15 6.52 -13.73
N LEU A 291 6.53 7.49 -13.05
CA LEU A 291 6.38 7.46 -11.59
C LEU A 291 5.59 6.25 -11.11
N ALA A 292 4.46 5.96 -11.75
CA ALA A 292 3.68 4.77 -11.44
C ALA A 292 4.48 3.48 -11.64
N PHE A 293 5.27 3.39 -12.71
CA PHE A 293 6.12 2.22 -12.94
C PHE A 293 7.19 2.03 -11.87
N ILE A 294 7.86 3.12 -11.47
CA ILE A 294 8.99 3.07 -10.54
C ILE A 294 8.51 2.87 -9.10
N PHE A 295 7.43 3.52 -8.68
CA PHE A 295 7.07 3.65 -7.26
C PHE A 295 5.71 3.05 -6.88
N ALA A 296 4.82 2.74 -7.83
CA ALA A 296 3.53 2.18 -7.45
C ALA A 296 3.67 0.76 -6.88
N THR A 297 2.89 0.50 -5.84
CA THR A 297 2.66 -0.85 -5.30
C THR A 297 2.08 -1.76 -6.37
N ASP A 298 2.34 -3.07 -6.32
CA ASP A 298 1.82 -4.06 -7.26
C ASP A 298 0.30 -3.91 -7.51
N ASP A 299 -0.51 -3.87 -6.45
CA ASP A 299 -1.98 -3.72 -6.53
C ASP A 299 -2.45 -2.48 -7.31
N SER A 300 -1.69 -1.39 -7.22
CA SER A 300 -2.01 -0.11 -7.90
C SER A 300 -1.49 -0.15 -9.32
N PHE A 301 -0.30 -0.70 -9.51
CA PHE A 301 0.34 -0.88 -10.81
C PHE A 301 -0.52 -1.74 -11.75
N GLU A 302 -1.04 -2.88 -11.28
CA GLU A 302 -1.91 -3.76 -12.07
C GLU A 302 -3.17 -3.05 -12.58
N LYS A 303 -3.78 -2.19 -11.76
CA LYS A 303 -4.94 -1.39 -12.17
C LYS A 303 -4.56 -0.34 -13.21
N LEU A 304 -3.41 0.30 -13.04
CA LEU A 304 -2.88 1.29 -13.97
C LEU A 304 -2.51 0.68 -15.33
N MET A 305 -2.08 -0.59 -15.34
CA MET A 305 -1.79 -1.36 -16.56
C MET A 305 -3.04 -1.66 -17.40
N ALA A 306 -4.23 -1.67 -16.78
CA ALA A 306 -5.50 -1.88 -17.48
C ALA A 306 -6.02 -0.60 -18.18
N LEU A 307 -5.44 0.57 -17.87
CA LEU A 307 -5.83 1.84 -18.48
C LEU A 307 -5.25 2.01 -19.90
N PRO A 308 -5.88 2.83 -20.76
CA PRO A 308 -5.37 3.13 -22.09
C PRO A 308 -3.94 3.63 -22.09
N LYS A 309 -3.24 3.53 -23.23
CA LYS A 309 -1.84 3.94 -23.35
C LYS A 309 -1.60 5.46 -23.38
N GLU A 310 -2.49 6.22 -22.76
CA GLU A 310 -2.48 7.68 -22.68
C GLU A 310 -1.89 8.14 -21.33
N PRO A 311 -1.55 9.44 -21.17
CA PRO A 311 -1.20 9.99 -19.87
C PRO A 311 -2.33 9.72 -18.86
N PHE A 312 -1.97 9.22 -17.69
CA PHE A 312 -2.95 9.02 -16.61
C PHE A 312 -3.58 10.35 -16.22
N LYS A 313 -4.89 10.34 -16.00
CA LYS A 313 -5.59 11.54 -15.51
C LYS A 313 -5.25 11.75 -14.05
N MET A 314 -5.05 13.00 -13.66
CA MET A 314 -4.85 13.37 -12.26
C MET A 314 -6.19 13.64 -11.55
N SER A 315 -6.36 13.14 -10.32
CA SER A 315 -7.56 13.31 -9.50
C SER A 315 -7.76 14.76 -9.03
N CYS A 316 -6.67 15.54 -8.93
CA CYS A 316 -6.70 16.97 -8.64
C CYS A 316 -7.16 17.83 -9.85
N GLY A 317 -7.32 17.23 -11.04
CA GLY A 317 -7.78 17.92 -12.24
C GLY A 317 -6.70 18.66 -13.03
N ASP A 318 -5.45 18.66 -12.55
CA ASP A 318 -4.30 19.30 -13.21
C ASP A 318 -3.31 18.26 -13.75
N GLN A 319 -3.16 18.20 -15.09
CA GLN A 319 -2.32 17.19 -15.74
C GLN A 319 -0.81 17.43 -15.61
N LEU A 320 -0.41 18.61 -15.16
CA LEU A 320 0.98 18.89 -14.83
C LEU A 320 1.28 18.61 -13.35
N CYS A 321 0.30 18.10 -12.58
CA CYS A 321 0.60 17.48 -11.29
C CYS A 321 1.30 16.13 -11.53
N VAL A 322 2.38 15.89 -10.78
CA VAL A 322 3.17 14.66 -10.82
C VAL A 322 3.22 13.97 -9.45
N HIS A 323 2.30 14.29 -8.54
CA HIS A 323 2.20 13.58 -7.26
C HIS A 323 1.61 12.17 -7.47
N LEU A 324 2.29 11.13 -6.96
CA LEU A 324 1.91 9.73 -7.17
C LEU A 324 0.50 9.43 -6.63
N ALA A 325 0.17 9.93 -5.43
CA ALA A 325 -1.16 9.80 -4.83
C ALA A 325 -2.29 10.49 -5.62
N HIS A 326 -1.96 11.40 -6.53
CA HIS A 326 -2.97 12.11 -7.35
C HIS A 326 -3.25 11.41 -8.67
N ILE A 327 -2.61 10.27 -8.97
CA ILE A 327 -2.92 9.51 -10.19
C ILE A 327 -4.31 8.86 -10.03
N SER A 328 -5.22 9.17 -10.95
CA SER A 328 -6.56 8.59 -10.96
C SER A 328 -6.52 7.14 -11.47
N LEU A 329 -7.11 6.23 -10.71
CA LEU A 329 -7.33 4.83 -11.11
C LEU A 329 -8.63 4.63 -11.91
N ALA A 330 -9.41 5.70 -12.13
CA ALA A 330 -10.68 5.60 -12.85
C ALA A 330 -10.47 5.54 -14.36
N VAL A 331 -11.18 4.62 -15.03
CA VAL A 331 -11.30 4.60 -16.50
C VAL A 331 -12.19 5.77 -16.91
N SER A 332 -11.62 6.75 -17.58
CA SER A 332 -12.35 7.89 -18.18
C SER A 332 -12.68 7.62 -19.64
#